data_AF-A0A5B9MTY3-F1
#
_entry.id   AF-A0A5B9MTY3-F1
#
_cell.length_a   1.000
_cell.length_b   1.000
_cell.length_c   1.000
_cell.angle_alpha   90.00
_cell.angle_beta   90.00
_cell.angle_gamma   90.00
#
_symmetry.space_group_name_H-M   'P 1'
#
loop_
_entity.id
_entity.type
_entity.pdbx_description
1 polymer ?
#
loop_
_entity_poly.entity_id
_entity_poly.type
_entity_poly.pdbx_seq_one_letter_code
_entity_poly.pdbx_strand_id
1 'polypeptide(L)'
;MIVNTNRRLTLLFVGVLLVVGAIESPVAQAASLPGVMSGTTVARAIMKYFGKEGAEEATEYLARQGGREIAERVGAAAVREGGQEAAEQVSRLAGKYGPEALAALDNAPELAPLLAALDELPESQVRAALARLSAGTAGRELAQTVSRVGASALRSELKHPGVGGMLARTLGDDGAELATKLTGDQAIAVGRHADDLAALPSAPRQGVLALLRNDTERMVAFMGRFAADNPGKTLFTAATTTIILAESERILGGDEIVFDADGNPIVVSKAGIAGRTMKAGGEALAHVSVNYLQPLLLTAIAFVVTFATLFMLLKLWHAHQREKLLIEGMLREPETIEGSVVEKKAE
;
A
#
# COMPACT_ATOMS: atom_id res chain seq x y z
N MET A 1 28.62 -52.27 8.68
CA MET A 1 29.28 -50.97 8.85
C MET A 1 28.56 -49.99 7.93
N ILE A 2 27.71 -49.02 8.30
CA ILE A 2 27.13 -48.52 9.56
C ILE A 2 25.65 -48.21 9.25
N VAL A 3 24.77 -48.42 10.23
CA VAL A 3 23.31 -48.33 10.14
C VAL A 3 22.82 -46.93 10.60
N ASN A 4 21.93 -46.34 9.79
CA ASN A 4 20.73 -45.57 10.11
C ASN A 4 20.65 -44.88 11.51
N THR A 5 20.65 -43.55 11.57
CA THR A 5 20.33 -42.78 12.79
C THR A 5 19.74 -41.40 12.45
N ASN A 6 18.57 -41.12 13.02
CA ASN A 6 17.90 -39.80 13.20
C ASN A 6 16.46 -39.69 12.67
N ARG A 7 15.60 -40.61 13.12
CA ARG A 7 14.14 -40.46 13.03
C ARG A 7 13.44 -40.93 14.30
N ARG A 8 13.90 -40.51 15.49
CA ARG A 8 13.26 -40.79 16.79
C ARG A 8 13.67 -39.76 17.85
N LEU A 9 12.85 -38.72 18.03
CA LEU A 9 12.67 -37.84 19.20
C LEU A 9 11.74 -36.74 18.66
N THR A 10 10.53 -36.47 19.14
CA THR A 10 10.10 -36.35 20.52
C THR A 10 8.57 -36.47 20.53
N LEU A 11 8.07 -37.63 20.96
CA LEU A 11 6.67 -37.94 21.18
C LEU A 11 6.61 -38.42 22.64
N LEU A 12 6.40 -37.50 23.57
CA LEU A 12 6.23 -37.78 25.00
C LEU A 12 5.53 -36.57 25.60
N PHE A 13 4.21 -36.63 25.76
CA PHE A 13 3.48 -36.12 26.92
C PHE A 13 1.99 -36.47 26.75
N VAL A 14 1.64 -37.68 27.17
CA VAL A 14 0.27 -38.13 27.44
C VAL A 14 0.26 -38.69 28.86
N GLY A 15 -0.62 -38.15 29.71
CA GLY A 15 -1.36 -38.95 30.70
C GLY A 15 -1.01 -38.76 32.18
N VAL A 16 -1.80 -37.94 32.88
CA VAL A 16 -2.29 -38.15 34.27
C VAL A 16 -3.62 -37.36 34.38
N LEU A 17 -4.81 -37.96 34.27
CA LEU A 17 -5.61 -38.72 35.25
C LEU A 17 -6.74 -37.86 35.88
N LEU A 18 -7.96 -38.18 35.43
CA LEU A 18 -9.27 -38.18 36.11
C LEU A 18 -9.39 -37.58 37.52
N VAL A 19 -10.28 -36.59 37.66
CA VAL A 19 -11.23 -36.53 38.79
C VAL A 19 -12.64 -36.31 38.25
N VAL A 20 -13.46 -37.33 38.49
CA VAL A 20 -14.90 -37.37 38.33
C VAL A 20 -15.53 -36.47 39.39
N GLY A 21 -16.27 -35.46 38.96
CA GLY A 21 -17.16 -34.65 39.79
C GLY A 21 -18.56 -34.69 39.22
N ALA A 22 -19.36 -35.65 39.69
CA ALA A 22 -20.80 -35.66 39.49
C ALA A 22 -21.42 -34.54 40.32
N ILE A 23 -22.01 -33.56 39.65
CA ILE A 23 -22.94 -32.61 40.26
C ILE A 23 -24.23 -32.67 39.44
N GLU A 24 -25.24 -33.28 40.04
CA GLU A 24 -26.63 -33.21 39.65
C GLU A 24 -27.12 -31.76 39.73
N SER A 25 -27.84 -31.29 38.71
CA SER A 25 -28.78 -30.16 38.78
C SER A 25 -29.50 -30.02 37.42
N PRO A 26 -30.68 -29.36 37.36
CA PRO A 26 -31.95 -30.07 37.27
C PRO A 26 -32.62 -29.84 35.90
N VAL A 27 -33.63 -30.68 35.65
CA VAL A 27 -34.81 -30.45 34.80
C VAL A 27 -34.74 -29.21 33.91
N ALA A 28 -34.56 -29.45 32.61
CA ALA A 28 -34.77 -28.49 31.54
C ALA A 28 -36.18 -27.89 31.62
N GLN A 29 -36.30 -26.76 32.31
CA GLN A 29 -37.43 -25.88 32.22
C GLN A 29 -37.28 -25.16 30.87
N ALA A 30 -38.22 -25.43 29.97
CA ALA A 30 -38.34 -24.73 28.70
C ALA A 30 -38.51 -23.23 28.98
N ALA A 31 -37.39 -22.51 29.01
CA ALA A 31 -37.36 -21.06 29.01
C ALA A 31 -37.94 -20.63 27.67
N SER A 32 -39.16 -20.12 27.71
CA SER A 32 -39.70 -19.25 26.67
C SER A 32 -38.63 -18.20 26.34
N LEU A 33 -38.14 -18.22 25.09
CA LEU A 33 -37.18 -17.27 24.55
C LEU A 33 -37.62 -15.83 24.92
N PRO A 34 -36.91 -15.13 25.82
CA PRO A 34 -37.20 -13.74 26.10
C PRO A 34 -36.70 -12.91 24.93
N GLY A 35 -37.59 -12.12 24.33
CA GLY A 35 -37.21 -10.82 23.79
C GLY A 35 -36.90 -10.75 22.30
N VAL A 36 -37.93 -10.80 21.47
CA VAL A 36 -37.97 -10.10 20.16
C VAL A 36 -38.14 -8.57 20.38
N MET A 37 -37.53 -8.00 21.42
CA MET A 37 -37.72 -6.60 21.84
C MET A 37 -36.77 -5.60 21.16
N SER A 38 -35.87 -6.05 20.28
CA SER A 38 -34.82 -5.19 19.72
C SER A 38 -35.33 -4.15 18.71
N GLY A 39 -36.25 -4.52 17.81
CA GLY A 39 -36.67 -3.62 16.74
C GLY A 39 -37.56 -2.45 17.21
N THR A 40 -38.33 -2.65 18.29
CA THR A 40 -39.33 -1.67 18.74
C THR A 40 -38.71 -0.49 19.48
N THR A 41 -37.55 -0.67 20.13
CA THR A 41 -36.84 0.41 20.83
C THR A 41 -36.20 1.38 19.86
N VAL A 42 -35.50 0.89 18.83
CA VAL A 42 -34.92 1.72 17.77
C VAL A 42 -36.02 2.47 17.01
N ALA A 43 -37.10 1.78 16.62
CA ALA A 43 -38.25 2.41 15.96
C ALA A 43 -38.90 3.50 16.83
N ARG A 44 -39.01 3.28 18.14
CA ARG A 44 -39.55 4.28 19.09
C ARG A 44 -38.63 5.48 19.25
N ALA A 45 -37.31 5.29 19.24
CA ALA A 45 -36.35 6.40 19.28
C ALA A 45 -36.39 7.26 18.01
N ILE A 46 -36.53 6.63 16.85
CA ILE A 46 -36.75 7.32 15.57
C ILE A 46 -38.04 8.13 15.63
N MET A 47 -39.16 7.54 16.07
CA MET A 47 -40.42 8.26 16.24
C MET A 47 -40.30 9.44 17.22
N LYS A 48 -39.50 9.30 18.29
CA LYS A 48 -39.29 10.38 19.26
C LYS A 48 -38.46 11.53 18.69
N TYR A 49 -37.48 11.26 17.83
CA TYR A 49 -36.71 12.29 17.13
C TYR A 49 -37.63 13.10 16.20
N PHE A 50 -38.37 12.40 15.34
CA PHE A 50 -39.28 13.04 14.40
C PHE A 50 -40.48 13.73 15.05
N GLY A 51 -40.94 13.26 16.21
CA GLY A 51 -41.97 13.95 16.98
C GLY A 51 -41.55 15.35 17.46
N LYS A 52 -40.24 15.66 17.47
CA LYS A 52 -39.70 16.99 17.80
C LYS A 52 -39.44 17.87 16.58
N GLU A 53 -39.03 17.31 15.44
CA GLU A 53 -38.69 18.09 14.23
C GLU A 53 -39.84 18.21 13.21
N GLY A 54 -40.89 17.38 13.30
CA GLY A 54 -42.08 17.48 12.47
C GLY A 54 -42.53 16.11 11.95
N ALA A 55 -43.81 15.78 12.12
CA ALA A 55 -44.36 14.49 11.72
C ALA A 55 -44.28 14.24 10.20
N GLU A 56 -44.21 15.30 9.38
CA GLU A 56 -44.24 15.23 7.92
C GLU A 56 -42.94 14.66 7.34
N GLU A 57 -41.77 15.16 7.75
CA GLU A 57 -40.45 14.64 7.34
C GLU A 57 -40.24 13.18 7.76
N ALA A 58 -40.79 12.80 8.92
CA ALA A 58 -40.79 11.43 9.44
C ALA A 58 -41.48 10.47 8.49
N THR A 59 -42.70 10.83 8.09
CA THR A 59 -43.53 10.02 7.22
C THR A 59 -42.93 9.95 5.83
N GLU A 60 -42.34 11.04 5.34
CA GLU A 60 -41.69 11.07 4.04
C GLU A 60 -40.44 10.20 3.99
N TYR A 61 -39.60 10.24 5.03
CA TYR A 61 -38.40 9.38 5.13
C TYR A 61 -38.77 7.89 5.26
N LEU A 62 -39.74 7.57 6.11
CA LEU A 62 -40.24 6.20 6.27
C LEU A 62 -40.91 5.68 4.98
N ALA A 63 -41.59 6.56 4.23
CA ALA A 63 -42.29 6.19 3.00
C ALA A 63 -41.37 6.09 1.78
N ARG A 64 -40.33 6.93 1.67
CA ARG A 64 -39.54 7.03 0.41
C ARG A 64 -38.38 6.06 0.28
N GLN A 65 -37.78 5.56 1.37
CA GLN A 65 -36.40 5.05 1.25
C GLN A 65 -36.02 3.88 2.17
N GLY A 66 -36.95 2.97 2.44
CA GLY A 66 -36.60 1.75 3.19
C GLY A 66 -36.09 2.03 4.61
N GLY A 67 -36.40 3.21 5.18
CA GLY A 67 -35.90 3.62 6.50
C GLY A 67 -36.28 2.64 7.60
N ARG A 68 -37.43 1.97 7.48
CA ARG A 68 -37.83 0.88 8.38
C ARG A 68 -36.93 -0.35 8.25
N GLU A 69 -36.63 -0.76 7.02
CA GLU A 69 -35.76 -1.92 6.76
C GLU A 69 -34.34 -1.65 7.26
N ILE A 70 -33.81 -0.44 7.03
CA ILE A 70 -32.51 0.01 7.54
C ILE A 70 -32.52 -0.02 9.07
N ALA A 71 -33.53 0.54 9.72
CA ALA A 71 -33.63 0.53 11.18
C ALA A 71 -33.70 -0.89 11.76
N GLU A 72 -34.47 -1.78 11.14
CA GLU A 72 -34.58 -3.18 11.54
C GLU A 72 -33.25 -3.93 11.35
N ARG A 73 -32.56 -3.72 10.22
CA ARG A 73 -31.26 -4.35 9.91
C ARG A 73 -30.15 -3.86 10.85
N VAL A 74 -30.03 -2.55 11.04
CA VAL A 74 -29.04 -1.95 11.96
C VAL A 74 -29.33 -2.37 13.40
N GLY A 75 -30.60 -2.37 13.83
CA GLY A 75 -30.99 -2.81 15.17
C GLY A 75 -30.72 -4.29 15.42
N ALA A 76 -30.99 -5.16 14.43
CA ALA A 76 -30.67 -6.58 14.51
C ALA A 76 -29.16 -6.83 14.54
N ALA A 77 -28.40 -6.14 13.69
CA ALA A 77 -26.94 -6.21 13.69
C ALA A 77 -26.35 -5.75 15.03
N ALA A 78 -26.86 -4.66 15.60
CA ALA A 78 -26.39 -4.13 16.88
C ALA A 78 -26.59 -5.14 18.02
N VAL A 79 -27.77 -5.76 18.12
CA VAL A 79 -28.02 -6.80 19.13
C VAL A 79 -27.18 -8.05 18.91
N ARG A 80 -26.98 -8.44 17.66
CA ARG A 80 -26.17 -9.61 17.33
C ARG A 80 -24.68 -9.42 17.66
N GLU A 81 -24.14 -8.23 17.42
CA GLU A 81 -22.70 -7.97 17.53
C GLU A 81 -22.28 -7.43 18.91
N GLY A 82 -23.12 -6.59 19.54
CA GLY A 82 -22.80 -5.95 20.81
C GLY A 82 -23.91 -6.00 21.86
N GLY A 83 -24.92 -6.85 21.66
CA GLY A 83 -26.00 -7.03 22.63
C GLY A 83 -26.87 -5.80 22.83
N GLN A 84 -27.43 -5.67 24.04
CA GLN A 84 -28.34 -4.57 24.38
C GLN A 84 -27.63 -3.21 24.42
N GLU A 85 -26.38 -3.16 24.85
CA GLU A 85 -25.60 -1.92 24.95
C GLU A 85 -25.39 -1.26 23.58
N ALA A 86 -24.99 -2.04 22.56
CA ALA A 86 -24.84 -1.54 21.20
C ALA A 86 -26.19 -1.07 20.62
N ALA A 87 -27.29 -1.80 20.88
CA ALA A 87 -28.62 -1.39 20.43
C ALA A 87 -29.08 -0.08 21.08
N GLU A 88 -28.77 0.14 22.36
CA GLU A 88 -29.02 1.40 23.05
C GLU A 88 -28.20 2.55 22.49
N GLN A 89 -26.92 2.32 22.16
CA GLN A 89 -26.07 3.31 21.51
C GLN A 89 -26.60 3.70 20.12
N VAL A 90 -26.96 2.73 19.28
CA VAL A 90 -27.60 2.97 17.99
C VAL A 90 -28.89 3.78 18.16
N SER A 91 -29.75 3.38 19.11
CA SER A 91 -30.98 4.10 19.43
C SER A 91 -30.72 5.54 19.87
N ARG A 92 -29.65 5.78 20.63
CA ARG A 92 -29.23 7.11 21.09
C ARG A 92 -28.73 7.99 19.95
N LEU A 93 -27.90 7.42 19.06
CA LEU A 93 -27.40 8.12 17.87
C LEU A 93 -28.53 8.45 16.90
N ALA A 94 -29.39 7.47 16.57
CA ALA A 94 -30.56 7.68 15.71
C ALA A 94 -31.55 8.69 16.33
N GLY A 95 -31.75 8.63 17.64
CA GLY A 95 -32.61 9.57 18.37
C GLY A 95 -32.05 10.99 18.47
N LYS A 96 -30.78 11.23 18.11
CA LYS A 96 -30.11 12.53 18.22
C LYS A 96 -29.72 13.13 16.87
N TYR A 97 -29.30 12.30 15.92
CA TYR A 97 -28.85 12.71 14.60
C TYR A 97 -29.79 12.23 13.49
N GLY A 98 -30.88 11.55 13.85
CA GLY A 98 -31.94 11.17 12.94
C GLY A 98 -31.54 10.06 11.96
N PRO A 99 -32.12 10.06 10.74
CA PRO A 99 -31.93 8.98 9.77
C PRO A 99 -30.51 8.86 9.22
N GLU A 100 -29.75 9.96 9.18
CA GLU A 100 -28.36 9.96 8.71
C GLU A 100 -27.49 9.02 9.56
N ALA A 101 -27.76 8.92 10.85
CA ALA A 101 -27.06 7.98 11.73
C ALA A 101 -27.32 6.53 11.33
N LEU A 102 -28.57 6.19 11.01
CA LEU A 102 -28.93 4.82 10.61
C LEU A 102 -28.29 4.47 9.27
N ALA A 103 -28.32 5.38 8.30
CA ALA A 103 -27.67 5.19 7.01
C ALA A 103 -26.15 5.02 7.15
N ALA A 104 -25.51 5.79 8.03
CA ALA A 104 -24.09 5.65 8.36
C ALA A 104 -23.76 4.28 8.99
N LEU A 105 -24.59 3.84 9.94
CA LEU A 105 -24.41 2.55 10.62
C LEU A 105 -24.69 1.36 9.70
N ASP A 106 -25.64 1.47 8.77
CA ASP A 106 -25.96 0.42 7.78
C ASP A 106 -24.82 0.18 6.78
N ASN A 107 -23.96 1.19 6.56
CA ASN A 107 -22.77 1.06 5.72
C ASN A 107 -21.62 0.33 6.42
N ALA A 108 -21.70 0.06 7.73
CA ALA A 108 -20.64 -0.57 8.49
C ALA A 108 -20.67 -2.11 8.32
N PRO A 109 -19.52 -2.75 8.05
CA PRO A 109 -19.45 -4.21 8.07
C PRO A 109 -19.58 -4.77 9.50
N GLU A 110 -19.08 -4.03 10.49
CA GLU A 110 -19.15 -4.34 11.92
C GLU A 110 -19.53 -3.07 12.68
N LEU A 111 -20.58 -3.14 13.50
CA LEU A 111 -21.10 -1.99 14.23
C LEU A 111 -20.27 -1.66 15.46
N ALA A 112 -19.77 -2.67 16.19
CA ALA A 112 -19.08 -2.45 17.45
C ALA A 112 -17.82 -1.57 17.31
N PRO A 113 -16.89 -1.81 16.36
CA PRO A 113 -15.73 -0.94 16.17
C PRO A 113 -16.12 0.48 15.73
N LEU A 114 -17.17 0.60 14.91
CA LEU A 114 -17.64 1.90 14.44
C LEU A 114 -18.27 2.72 15.58
N LEU A 115 -19.09 2.09 16.44
CA LEU A 115 -19.69 2.74 17.60
C LEU A 115 -18.60 3.22 18.58
N ALA A 116 -17.62 2.37 18.88
CA ALA A 116 -16.47 2.76 19.70
C ALA A 116 -15.70 3.94 19.09
N ALA A 117 -15.48 3.93 17.77
CA ALA A 117 -14.82 5.02 17.07
C ALA A 117 -15.62 6.34 17.10
N LEU A 118 -16.95 6.27 17.05
CA LEU A 118 -17.83 7.44 17.17
C LEU A 118 -17.86 8.00 18.59
N ASP A 119 -17.83 7.14 19.62
CA ASP A 119 -17.80 7.55 21.03
C ASP A 119 -16.49 8.26 21.41
N GLU A 120 -15.39 7.93 20.73
CA GLU A 120 -14.10 8.61 20.87
C GLU A 120 -14.04 10.01 20.21
N LEU A 121 -15.02 10.38 19.38
CA LEU A 121 -15.04 11.68 18.72
C LEU A 121 -15.67 12.76 19.62
N PRO A 122 -15.19 14.01 19.55
CA PRO A 122 -15.89 15.14 20.15
C PRO A 122 -17.33 15.24 19.61
N GLU A 123 -18.29 15.53 20.48
CA GLU A 123 -19.72 15.59 20.14
C GLU A 123 -20.03 16.54 18.96
N SER A 124 -19.25 17.62 18.83
CA SER A 124 -19.33 18.58 17.71
C SER A 124 -18.94 17.99 16.35
N GLN A 125 -18.16 16.91 16.33
CA GLN A 125 -17.68 16.26 15.11
C GLN A 125 -18.53 15.05 14.69
N VAL A 126 -19.31 14.47 15.61
CA VAL A 126 -20.11 13.26 15.34
C VAL A 126 -21.09 13.44 14.19
N ARG A 127 -21.80 14.58 14.10
CA ARG A 127 -22.73 14.84 12.99
C ARG A 127 -22.01 14.84 11.63
N ALA A 128 -20.85 15.50 11.54
CA ALA A 128 -20.06 15.53 10.32
C ALA A 128 -19.50 14.13 9.96
N ALA A 129 -19.13 13.33 10.97
CA ALA A 129 -18.67 11.97 10.76
C ALA A 129 -19.79 11.08 10.20
N LEU A 130 -20.99 11.16 10.78
CA LEU A 130 -22.16 10.42 10.31
C LEU A 130 -22.52 10.80 8.87
N ALA A 131 -22.51 12.10 8.53
CA ALA A 131 -22.75 12.55 7.16
C ALA A 131 -21.72 12.00 6.14
N ARG A 132 -20.46 11.81 6.57
CA ARG A 132 -19.41 11.18 5.73
C ARG A 132 -19.61 9.67 5.61
N LEU A 133 -19.95 9.00 6.69
CA LEU A 133 -20.25 7.57 6.72
C LEU A 133 -21.52 7.22 5.94
N SER A 134 -22.49 8.14 5.85
CA SER A 134 -23.71 7.95 5.07
C SER A 134 -23.55 8.26 3.57
N ALA A 135 -22.36 8.68 3.11
CA ALA A 135 -22.08 9.07 1.72
C ALA A 135 -21.93 7.88 0.75
N GLY A 136 -22.92 6.97 0.75
CA GLY A 136 -23.01 5.84 -0.18
C GLY A 136 -21.78 4.94 -0.18
N THR A 137 -21.20 4.70 -1.36
CA THR A 137 -20.03 3.82 -1.54
C THR A 137 -18.79 4.33 -0.80
N ALA A 138 -18.53 5.65 -0.86
CA ALA A 138 -17.41 6.26 -0.15
C ALA A 138 -17.59 6.13 1.37
N GLY A 139 -18.82 6.29 1.88
CA GLY A 139 -19.15 6.09 3.28
C GLY A 139 -18.92 4.65 3.75
N ARG A 140 -19.24 3.66 2.90
CA ARG A 140 -18.95 2.23 3.16
C ARG A 140 -17.46 1.92 3.21
N GLU A 141 -16.67 2.44 2.27
CA GLU A 141 -15.21 2.30 2.28
C GLU A 141 -14.59 2.94 3.53
N LEU A 142 -15.13 4.10 3.95
CA LEU A 142 -14.73 4.75 5.18
C LEU A 142 -15.09 3.89 6.39
N ALA A 143 -16.31 3.39 6.51
CA ALA A 143 -16.74 2.53 7.62
C ALA A 143 -15.88 1.26 7.73
N GLN A 144 -15.53 0.64 6.60
CA GLN A 144 -14.61 -0.50 6.56
C GLN A 144 -13.20 -0.11 7.02
N THR A 145 -12.72 1.07 6.65
CA THR A 145 -11.41 1.57 7.10
C THR A 145 -11.43 1.86 8.60
N VAL A 146 -12.50 2.46 9.12
CA VAL A 146 -12.70 2.72 10.55
C VAL A 146 -12.80 1.42 11.35
N SER A 147 -13.41 0.37 10.80
CA SER A 147 -13.45 -0.94 11.47
C SER A 147 -12.05 -1.55 11.65
N ARG A 148 -11.10 -1.22 10.76
CA ARG A 148 -9.71 -1.71 10.84
C ARG A 148 -8.78 -0.81 11.66
N VAL A 149 -8.94 0.51 11.51
CA VAL A 149 -8.00 1.54 12.00
C VAL A 149 -8.54 2.32 13.21
N GLY A 150 -9.85 2.29 13.44
CA GLY A 150 -10.52 2.96 14.56
C GLY A 150 -10.80 4.45 14.33
N ALA A 151 -10.94 5.20 15.42
CA ALA A 151 -11.34 6.61 15.42
C ALA A 151 -10.35 7.53 14.68
N SER A 152 -9.08 7.16 14.59
CA SER A 152 -8.05 7.93 13.88
C SER A 152 -8.39 8.11 12.40
N ALA A 153 -8.99 7.09 11.76
CA ALA A 153 -9.44 7.18 10.37
C ALA A 153 -10.63 8.14 10.18
N LEU A 154 -11.56 8.22 11.14
CA LEU A 154 -12.62 9.23 11.11
C LEU A 154 -12.04 10.64 11.31
N ARG A 155 -11.13 10.81 12.26
CA ARG A 155 -10.49 12.11 12.52
C ARG A 155 -9.70 12.60 11.30
N SER A 156 -8.97 11.70 10.63
CA SER A 156 -8.23 12.06 9.41
C SER A 156 -9.16 12.48 8.28
N GLU A 157 -10.25 11.73 8.04
CA GLU A 157 -11.24 12.04 7.01
C GLU A 157 -11.99 13.34 7.30
N LEU A 158 -12.33 13.62 8.57
CA LEU A 158 -12.94 14.88 8.96
C LEU A 158 -12.01 16.08 8.74
N LYS A 159 -10.71 15.90 9.00
CA LYS A 159 -9.71 16.96 8.79
C LYS A 159 -9.44 17.20 7.30
N HIS A 160 -9.37 16.13 6.52
CA HIS A 160 -9.05 16.18 5.09
C HIS A 160 -10.03 15.31 4.28
N PRO A 161 -11.24 15.82 3.98
CA PRO A 161 -12.25 15.04 3.27
C PRO A 161 -11.77 14.42 1.96
N GLY A 162 -12.01 13.12 1.80
CA GLY A 162 -11.60 12.28 0.68
C GLY A 162 -10.15 11.79 0.74
N VAL A 163 -9.23 12.61 1.27
CA VAL A 163 -7.79 12.29 1.30
C VAL A 163 -7.42 11.57 2.60
N GLY A 164 -7.98 11.98 3.74
CA GLY A 164 -7.68 11.41 5.05
C GLY A 164 -8.11 9.95 5.18
N GLY A 165 -9.30 9.62 4.69
CA GLY A 165 -9.78 8.24 4.61
C GLY A 165 -8.99 7.40 3.62
N MET A 166 -8.58 7.98 2.49
CA MET A 166 -7.71 7.30 1.51
C MET A 166 -6.35 6.96 2.12
N LEU A 167 -5.70 7.91 2.81
CA LEU A 167 -4.42 7.68 3.49
C LEU A 167 -4.54 6.60 4.56
N ALA A 168 -5.59 6.65 5.39
CA ALA A 168 -5.85 5.62 6.41
C ALA A 168 -6.08 4.23 5.77
N ARG A 169 -6.77 4.17 4.63
CA ARG A 169 -7.04 2.91 3.93
C ARG A 169 -5.78 2.29 3.34
N THR A 170 -4.92 3.10 2.74
CA THR A 170 -3.72 2.66 2.01
C THR A 170 -2.54 2.41 2.94
N LEU A 171 -2.34 3.24 3.96
CA LEU A 171 -1.18 3.19 4.87
C LEU A 171 -1.52 2.68 6.30
N GLY A 172 -2.80 2.40 6.58
CA GLY A 172 -3.25 1.92 7.89
C GLY A 172 -3.21 3.00 8.98
N ASP A 173 -2.98 2.56 10.22
CA ASP A 173 -2.92 3.42 11.41
C ASP A 173 -1.90 4.56 11.24
N ASP A 174 -0.74 4.24 10.65
CA ASP A 174 0.31 5.22 10.42
C ASP A 174 -0.13 6.34 9.48
N GLY A 175 -0.94 6.01 8.48
CA GLY A 175 -1.51 6.96 7.52
C GLY A 175 -2.58 7.84 8.12
N ALA A 176 -3.45 7.25 8.95
CA ALA A 176 -4.47 7.98 9.69
C ALA A 176 -3.82 8.99 10.65
N GLU A 177 -2.84 8.55 11.44
CA GLU A 177 -2.10 9.44 12.34
C GLU A 177 -1.37 10.54 11.57
N LEU A 178 -0.66 10.19 10.50
CA LEU A 178 0.04 11.17 9.67
C LEU A 178 -0.92 12.23 9.13
N ALA A 179 -2.05 11.82 8.56
CA ALA A 179 -3.04 12.74 8.00
C ALA A 179 -3.56 13.75 9.03
N THR A 180 -3.68 13.38 10.31
CA THR A 180 -4.09 14.34 11.36
C THR A 180 -3.06 15.44 11.64
N LYS A 181 -1.80 15.27 11.21
CA LYS A 181 -0.71 16.24 11.41
C LYS A 181 -0.46 17.11 10.17
N LEU A 182 -0.84 16.65 8.97
CA LEU A 182 -0.61 17.37 7.71
C LEU A 182 -1.52 18.60 7.57
N THR A 183 -1.09 19.57 6.75
CA THR A 183 -1.99 20.58 6.15
C THR A 183 -2.76 19.96 4.98
N GLY A 184 -3.78 20.67 4.47
CA GLY A 184 -4.56 20.19 3.32
C GLY A 184 -3.71 19.90 2.09
N ASP A 185 -2.85 20.84 1.71
CA ASP A 185 -1.96 20.68 0.54
C ASP A 185 -0.93 19.57 0.73
N GLN A 186 -0.40 19.43 1.96
CA GLN A 186 0.52 18.34 2.29
C GLN A 186 -0.17 16.98 2.23
N ALA A 187 -1.39 16.86 2.76
CA ALA A 187 -2.17 15.63 2.68
C ALA A 187 -2.44 15.23 1.23
N ILE A 188 -2.80 16.20 0.37
CA ILE A 188 -3.01 15.96 -1.07
C ILE A 188 -1.71 15.50 -1.74
N ALA A 189 -0.58 16.17 -1.45
CA ALA A 189 0.71 15.81 -2.02
C ALA A 189 1.17 14.40 -1.60
N VAL A 190 1.04 14.06 -0.32
CA VAL A 190 1.34 12.69 0.17
C VAL A 190 0.36 11.68 -0.41
N GLY A 191 -0.92 12.03 -0.48
CA GLY A 191 -1.99 11.19 -1.02
C GLY A 191 -1.74 10.74 -2.46
N ARG A 192 -1.17 11.60 -3.31
CA ARG A 192 -0.80 11.25 -4.70
C ARG A 192 0.25 10.14 -4.79
N HIS A 193 1.02 9.91 -3.73
CA HIS A 193 2.08 8.90 -3.67
C HIS A 193 1.81 7.84 -2.59
N ALA A 194 0.60 7.77 -2.06
CA ALA A 194 0.27 6.84 -0.97
C ALA A 194 0.40 5.37 -1.40
N ASP A 195 0.00 5.04 -2.62
CA ASP A 195 0.11 3.67 -3.15
C ASP A 195 1.58 3.27 -3.37
N ASP A 196 2.43 4.20 -3.87
CA ASP A 196 3.87 4.00 -3.99
C ASP A 196 4.51 3.72 -2.61
N LEU A 197 4.09 4.48 -1.58
CA LEU A 197 4.52 4.27 -0.20
C LEU A 197 4.06 2.92 0.35
N ALA A 198 2.82 2.52 0.08
CA ALA A 198 2.28 1.25 0.56
C ALA A 198 3.00 0.04 -0.07
N ALA A 199 3.43 0.17 -1.33
CA ALA A 199 4.16 -0.85 -2.08
C ALA A 199 5.60 -1.07 -1.58
N LEU A 200 6.16 -0.15 -0.80
CA LEU A 200 7.48 -0.32 -0.19
C LEU A 200 7.49 -1.47 0.83
N PRO A 201 8.63 -2.18 0.98
CA PRO A 201 8.84 -3.08 2.10
C PRO A 201 8.67 -2.36 3.44
N SER A 202 8.31 -3.09 4.50
CA SER A 202 7.93 -2.52 5.80
C SER A 202 8.97 -1.55 6.39
N ALA A 203 10.26 -1.92 6.37
CA ALA A 203 11.33 -1.09 6.95
C ALA A 203 11.55 0.24 6.19
N PRO A 204 11.78 0.26 4.86
CA PRO A 204 11.84 1.50 4.08
C PRO A 204 10.58 2.36 4.23
N ARG A 205 9.39 1.74 4.23
CA ARG A 205 8.11 2.45 4.40
C ARG A 205 8.06 3.19 5.74
N GLN A 206 8.40 2.50 6.84
CA GLN A 206 8.45 3.10 8.17
C GLN A 206 9.48 4.23 8.25
N GLY A 207 10.64 4.09 7.60
CA GLY A 207 11.63 5.16 7.52
C GLY A 207 11.09 6.42 6.84
N VAL A 208 10.39 6.27 5.71
CA VAL A 208 9.80 7.42 5.00
C VAL A 208 8.67 8.04 5.81
N LEU A 209 7.83 7.23 6.45
CA LEU A 209 6.75 7.72 7.33
C LEU A 209 7.32 8.47 8.54
N ALA A 210 8.43 8.01 9.11
CA ALA A 210 9.12 8.71 10.18
C ALA A 210 9.67 10.06 9.71
N LEU A 211 10.27 10.13 8.51
CA LEU A 211 10.70 11.40 7.91
C LEU A 211 9.52 12.33 7.66
N LEU A 212 8.40 11.83 7.13
CA LEU A 212 7.19 12.63 6.93
C LEU A 212 6.62 13.16 8.25
N ARG A 213 6.76 12.44 9.36
CA ARG A 213 6.33 12.90 10.70
C ARG A 213 7.26 13.95 11.29
N ASN A 214 8.56 13.82 11.08
CA ASN A 214 9.57 14.68 11.69
C ASN A 214 9.87 15.94 10.86
N ASP A 215 9.80 15.83 9.53
CA ASP A 215 10.14 16.90 8.60
C ASP A 215 9.18 16.90 7.39
N THR A 216 7.89 17.10 7.71
CA THR A 216 6.80 17.09 6.71
C THR A 216 7.05 18.07 5.58
N GLU A 217 7.43 19.31 5.91
CA GLU A 217 7.57 20.39 4.93
C GLU A 217 8.66 20.09 3.91
N ARG A 218 9.86 19.68 4.36
CA ARG A 218 10.94 19.37 3.43
C ARG A 218 10.64 18.13 2.61
N MET A 219 10.03 17.12 3.21
CA MET A 219 9.69 15.90 2.48
C MET A 219 8.62 16.16 1.42
N VAL A 220 7.54 16.89 1.75
CA VAL A 220 6.51 17.26 0.77
C VAL A 220 7.07 18.17 -0.33
N ALA A 221 7.93 19.13 0.01
CA ALA A 221 8.61 19.96 -0.98
C ALA A 221 9.51 19.14 -1.91
N PHE A 222 10.20 18.13 -1.37
CA PHE A 222 10.97 17.17 -2.17
C PHE A 222 10.08 16.34 -3.10
N MET A 223 8.96 15.80 -2.59
CA MET A 223 7.98 15.05 -3.39
C MET A 223 7.45 15.90 -4.54
N GLY A 224 7.08 17.16 -4.26
CA GLY A 224 6.58 18.10 -5.27
C GLY A 224 7.61 18.42 -6.36
N ARG A 225 8.86 18.70 -5.98
CA ARG A 225 9.94 18.93 -6.95
C ARG A 225 10.23 17.71 -7.81
N PHE A 226 10.35 16.54 -7.19
CA PHE A 226 10.60 15.31 -7.92
C PHE A 226 9.51 15.01 -8.94
N ALA A 227 8.24 15.16 -8.56
CA ALA A 227 7.10 14.95 -9.45
C ALA A 227 7.11 15.92 -10.64
N ALA A 228 7.51 17.18 -10.42
CA ALA A 228 7.65 18.18 -11.48
C ALA A 228 8.81 17.85 -12.44
N ASP A 229 9.96 17.43 -11.91
CA ASP A 229 11.16 17.14 -12.69
C ASP A 229 11.11 15.76 -13.38
N ASN A 230 10.25 14.85 -12.88
CA ASN A 230 10.15 13.47 -13.36
C ASN A 230 8.69 13.03 -13.57
N PRO A 231 7.96 13.65 -14.52
CA PRO A 231 6.57 13.27 -14.77
C PRO A 231 6.46 11.79 -15.15
N GLY A 232 5.55 11.08 -14.47
CA GLY A 232 5.27 9.65 -14.71
C GLY A 232 6.23 8.66 -14.05
N LYS A 233 7.25 9.12 -13.31
CA LYS A 233 8.11 8.22 -12.51
C LYS A 233 7.58 8.07 -11.09
N THR A 234 7.71 6.87 -10.53
CA THR A 234 7.38 6.59 -9.13
C THR A 234 8.51 7.07 -8.21
N LEU A 235 8.16 7.86 -7.19
CA LEU A 235 9.13 8.46 -6.27
C LEU A 235 9.77 7.41 -5.35
N PHE A 236 8.95 6.50 -4.85
CA PHE A 236 9.32 5.57 -3.79
C PHE A 236 9.59 4.17 -4.33
N THR A 237 10.67 4.01 -5.08
CA THR A 237 11.22 2.68 -5.34
C THR A 237 12.09 2.24 -4.16
N ALA A 238 12.26 0.94 -3.93
CA ALA A 238 13.10 0.45 -2.84
C ALA A 238 14.53 1.06 -2.88
N ALA A 239 15.14 1.15 -4.07
CA ALA A 239 16.46 1.74 -4.25
C ALA A 239 16.48 3.25 -3.94
N THR A 240 15.55 4.02 -4.52
CA THR A 240 15.46 5.47 -4.28
C THR A 240 15.23 5.76 -2.80
N THR A 241 14.33 5.01 -2.16
CA THR A 241 14.01 5.18 -0.74
C THR A 241 15.23 4.89 0.13
N THR A 242 16.03 3.85 -0.15
CA THR A 242 17.24 3.59 0.64
C THR A 242 18.26 4.73 0.56
N ILE A 243 18.39 5.37 -0.60
CA ILE A 243 19.27 6.53 -0.78
C ILE A 243 18.72 7.74 -0.03
N ILE A 244 17.41 8.00 -0.13
CA ILE A 244 16.75 9.08 0.62
C ILE A 244 16.92 8.89 2.13
N LEU A 245 16.78 7.67 2.64
CA LEU A 245 16.90 7.38 4.06
C LEU A 245 18.35 7.45 4.55
N ALA A 246 19.31 6.95 3.77
CA ALA A 246 20.73 6.97 4.13
C ALA A 246 21.33 8.39 4.10
N GLU A 247 20.81 9.25 3.22
CA GLU A 247 21.32 10.60 3.00
C GLU A 247 20.23 11.68 3.17
N SER A 248 19.31 11.51 4.12
CA SER A 248 18.14 12.39 4.28
C SER A 248 18.54 13.86 4.47
N GLU A 249 19.49 14.15 5.34
CA GLU A 249 20.02 15.51 5.55
C GLU A 249 20.67 16.07 4.29
N ARG A 250 21.41 15.22 3.57
CA ARG A 250 22.10 15.61 2.34
C ARG A 250 21.12 15.91 1.22
N ILE A 251 20.05 15.12 1.08
CA ILE A 251 19.08 15.17 -0.03
C ILE A 251 17.97 16.19 0.22
N LEU A 252 17.40 16.21 1.43
CA LEU A 252 16.34 17.14 1.81
C LEU A 252 16.89 18.54 2.10
N GLY A 253 18.19 18.63 2.44
CA GLY A 253 18.83 19.86 2.87
C GLY A 253 18.80 19.97 4.38
N GLY A 254 19.94 20.35 4.95
CA GLY A 254 20.10 20.59 6.37
C GLY A 254 20.45 22.04 6.64
N ASP A 255 20.11 22.49 7.84
CA ASP A 255 20.59 23.74 8.40
C ASP A 255 22.00 23.49 8.93
N GLU A 256 23.00 24.00 8.22
CA GLU A 256 24.38 23.94 8.68
C GLU A 256 24.66 25.25 9.41
N ILE A 257 25.07 25.14 10.68
CA ILE A 257 25.59 26.28 11.42
C ILE A 257 26.97 26.55 10.85
N VAL A 258 27.07 27.56 10.00
CA VAL A 258 28.35 28.08 9.52
C VAL A 258 28.70 29.25 10.42
N PHE A 259 29.93 29.32 10.90
CA PHE A 259 30.38 30.50 11.63
C PHE A 259 30.74 31.59 10.63
N ASP A 260 30.19 32.79 10.80
CA ASP A 260 30.59 33.94 10.01
C ASP A 260 32.05 34.36 10.33
N ALA A 261 32.57 35.36 9.62
CA ALA A 261 33.95 35.83 9.82
C ALA A 261 34.19 36.38 11.24
N ASP A 262 33.14 36.73 11.97
CA ASP A 262 33.16 37.26 13.32
C ASP A 262 32.95 36.16 14.38
N GLY A 263 32.82 34.90 13.96
CA GLY A 263 32.64 33.75 14.84
C GLY A 263 31.21 33.60 15.38
N ASN A 264 30.23 34.32 14.83
CA ASN A 264 28.83 34.13 15.20
C ASN A 264 28.23 32.96 14.40
N PRO A 265 27.45 32.09 15.05
CA PRO A 265 26.75 31.02 14.35
C PRO A 265 25.66 31.63 13.45
N ILE A 266 25.86 31.56 12.14
CA ILE A 266 24.82 31.84 11.16
C ILE A 266 24.24 30.53 10.64
N VAL A 267 22.92 30.40 10.72
CA VAL A 267 22.23 29.22 10.17
C VAL A 267 22.09 29.44 8.68
N VAL A 268 22.90 28.75 7.88
CA VAL A 268 22.81 28.79 6.43
C VAL A 268 22.06 27.53 5.99
N SER A 269 20.79 27.69 5.61
CA SER A 269 20.00 26.60 5.03
C SER A 269 20.61 26.20 3.69
N LYS A 270 21.43 25.13 3.69
CA LYS A 270 21.97 24.58 2.46
C LYS A 270 20.85 23.80 1.76
N ALA A 271 20.45 24.27 0.58
CA ALA A 271 19.55 23.50 -0.28
C ALA A 271 20.09 22.07 -0.44
N GLY A 272 19.26 21.06 -0.22
CA GLY A 272 19.67 19.66 -0.36
C GLY A 272 20.25 19.36 -1.75
N ILE A 273 20.97 18.26 -1.86
CA ILE A 273 21.58 17.80 -3.11
C ILE A 273 20.54 17.70 -4.22
N ALA A 274 19.31 17.25 -3.94
CA ALA A 274 18.25 17.26 -4.95
C ALA A 274 18.03 18.65 -5.58
N GLY A 275 18.17 19.74 -4.80
CA GLY A 275 18.07 21.10 -5.31
C GLY A 275 19.35 21.61 -5.98
N ARG A 276 20.54 21.19 -5.50
CA ARG A 276 21.84 21.66 -6.02
C ARG A 276 22.35 20.86 -7.21
N THR A 277 22.23 19.53 -7.23
CA THR A 277 22.71 18.69 -8.34
C THR A 277 21.75 18.62 -9.51
N MET A 278 20.49 19.03 -9.42
CA MET A 278 19.67 19.15 -10.64
C MET A 278 19.97 20.43 -11.43
N LYS A 279 20.21 21.55 -10.74
CA LYS A 279 20.70 22.78 -11.39
C LYS A 279 22.17 22.68 -11.81
N ALA A 280 23.06 22.24 -10.92
CA ALA A 280 24.48 22.12 -11.24
C ALA A 280 24.82 20.86 -12.04
N GLY A 281 24.07 19.77 -11.90
CA GLY A 281 24.28 18.53 -12.66
C GLY A 281 23.73 18.59 -14.07
N GLY A 282 22.76 19.45 -14.39
CA GLY A 282 22.42 19.75 -15.79
C GLY A 282 23.61 20.33 -16.57
N GLU A 283 24.37 21.23 -15.94
CA GLU A 283 25.57 21.84 -16.53
C GLU A 283 26.83 20.97 -16.37
N ALA A 284 27.00 20.28 -15.23
CA ALA A 284 28.15 19.43 -14.98
C ALA A 284 28.07 18.07 -15.69
N LEU A 285 26.87 17.46 -15.83
CA LEU A 285 26.71 16.26 -16.65
C LEU A 285 26.80 16.60 -18.14
N ALA A 286 26.43 17.81 -18.58
CA ALA A 286 26.75 18.24 -19.95
C ALA A 286 28.27 18.24 -20.17
N HIS A 287 29.06 18.74 -19.21
CA HIS A 287 30.52 18.72 -19.32
C HIS A 287 31.15 17.32 -19.18
N VAL A 288 30.66 16.45 -18.29
CA VAL A 288 31.20 15.10 -18.12
C VAL A 288 30.75 14.16 -19.25
N SER A 289 29.50 14.30 -19.72
CA SER A 289 28.96 13.49 -20.83
C SER A 289 29.70 13.78 -22.14
N VAL A 290 29.88 15.07 -22.47
CA VAL A 290 30.53 15.48 -23.72
C VAL A 290 32.02 15.18 -23.69
N ASN A 291 32.71 15.37 -22.56
CA ASN A 291 34.17 15.19 -22.52
C ASN A 291 34.65 13.79 -22.17
N TYR A 292 33.85 12.96 -21.48
CA TYR A 292 34.28 11.63 -21.04
C TYR A 292 33.46 10.48 -21.62
N LEU A 293 32.13 10.55 -21.62
CA LEU A 293 31.31 9.44 -22.14
C LEU A 293 31.34 9.36 -23.66
N GLN A 294 31.25 10.49 -24.35
CA GLN A 294 31.25 10.52 -25.81
C GLN A 294 32.52 9.91 -26.44
N PRO A 295 33.76 10.25 -26.02
CA PRO A 295 34.94 9.59 -26.55
C PRO A 295 34.99 8.10 -26.19
N LEU A 296 34.55 7.71 -24.99
CA LEU A 296 34.55 6.31 -24.57
C LEU A 296 33.56 5.47 -25.41
N LEU A 297 32.36 6.00 -25.66
CA LEU A 297 31.38 5.38 -26.55
C LEU A 297 31.88 5.30 -28.00
N LEU A 298 32.52 6.37 -28.51
CA LEU A 298 33.12 6.35 -29.84
C LEU A 298 34.26 5.34 -29.95
N THR A 299 35.09 5.20 -28.93
CA THR A 299 36.15 4.16 -28.91
C THR A 299 35.56 2.75 -28.88
N ALA A 300 34.48 2.53 -28.13
CA ALA A 300 33.78 1.25 -28.10
C ALA A 300 33.15 0.92 -29.47
N ILE A 301 32.49 1.89 -30.11
CA ILE A 301 31.92 1.72 -31.45
C ILE A 301 33.02 1.43 -32.47
N ALA A 302 34.13 2.19 -32.45
CA ALA A 302 35.27 1.96 -33.32
C ALA A 302 35.81 0.53 -33.15
N PHE A 303 35.98 0.07 -31.90
CA PHE A 303 36.44 -1.29 -31.62
C PHE A 303 35.49 -2.36 -32.18
N VAL A 304 34.17 -2.21 -31.99
CA VAL A 304 33.17 -3.14 -32.52
C VAL A 304 33.19 -3.18 -34.05
N VAL A 305 33.30 -2.02 -34.70
CA VAL A 305 33.34 -1.92 -36.17
C VAL A 305 34.62 -2.57 -36.73
N THR A 306 35.78 -2.31 -36.12
CA THR A 306 37.06 -2.93 -36.53
C THR A 306 37.04 -4.45 -36.33
N PHE A 307 36.47 -4.92 -35.22
CA PHE A 307 36.34 -6.35 -34.97
C PHE A 307 35.40 -7.02 -35.99
N ALA A 308 34.25 -6.41 -36.27
CA ALA A 308 33.29 -6.95 -37.25
C ALA A 308 33.87 -7.01 -38.67
N THR A 309 34.64 -6.00 -39.08
CA THR A 309 35.30 -5.98 -40.40
C THR A 309 36.40 -7.04 -40.50
N LEU A 310 37.23 -7.20 -39.48
CA LEU A 310 38.23 -8.28 -39.43
C LEU A 310 37.58 -9.66 -39.49
N PHE A 311 36.48 -9.86 -38.75
CA PHE A 311 35.74 -11.12 -38.75
C PHE A 311 35.15 -11.45 -40.14
N MET A 312 34.57 -10.45 -40.82
CA MET A 312 34.07 -10.60 -42.19
C MET A 312 35.17 -10.96 -43.18
N LEU A 313 36.33 -10.29 -43.12
CA LEU A 313 37.48 -10.59 -43.98
C LEU A 313 38.00 -12.01 -43.75
N LEU A 314 38.08 -12.46 -42.49
CA LEU A 314 38.47 -13.82 -42.15
C LEU A 314 37.49 -14.87 -42.72
N LYS A 315 36.19 -14.59 -42.65
CA LYS A 315 35.15 -15.47 -43.20
C LYS A 315 35.21 -15.55 -44.73
N LEU A 316 35.39 -14.42 -45.40
CA LEU A 316 35.55 -14.36 -46.85
C LEU A 316 36.81 -15.12 -47.30
N TRP A 317 37.92 -14.97 -46.58
CA TRP A 317 39.14 -15.73 -46.85
C TRP A 317 38.91 -17.24 -46.73
N HIS A 318 38.24 -17.69 -45.67
CA HIS A 318 37.93 -19.11 -45.50
C HIS A 318 37.00 -19.66 -46.58
N ALA A 319 36.01 -18.87 -47.02
CA ALA A 319 35.13 -19.26 -48.13
C ALA A 319 35.95 -19.42 -49.43
N HIS A 320 36.83 -18.47 -49.72
CA HIS A 320 37.70 -18.53 -50.90
C HIS A 320 38.68 -19.72 -50.88
N GLN A 321 39.26 -20.04 -49.72
CA GLN A 321 40.12 -21.23 -49.56
C GLN A 321 39.34 -22.54 -49.77
N ARG A 322 38.09 -22.61 -49.31
CA ARG A 322 37.24 -23.79 -49.56
C ARG A 322 36.94 -23.98 -51.05
N GLU A 323 36.64 -22.89 -51.76
CA GLU A 323 36.41 -22.94 -53.21
C GLU A 323 37.67 -23.40 -53.95
N LYS A 324 38.86 -22.90 -53.59
CA LYS A 324 40.12 -23.36 -54.16
C LYS A 324 40.34 -24.85 -53.98
N LEU A 325 40.15 -25.37 -52.77
CA LEU A 325 40.30 -26.81 -52.49
C LEU A 325 39.29 -27.67 -53.25
N LEU A 326 38.05 -27.18 -53.43
CA LEU A 326 37.04 -27.88 -54.24
C LEU A 326 37.42 -27.92 -55.72
N ILE A 327 37.94 -26.82 -56.26
CA ILE A 327 38.40 -26.75 -57.66
C ILE A 327 39.62 -27.66 -57.86
N GLU A 328 40.61 -27.61 -56.96
CA GLU A 328 41.78 -28.51 -57.01
C GLU A 328 41.37 -29.98 -56.87
N GLY A 329 40.37 -30.30 -56.04
CA GLY A 329 39.82 -31.65 -55.91
C GLY A 329 39.08 -32.13 -57.16
N MET A 330 38.39 -31.24 -57.89
CA MET A 330 37.76 -31.56 -59.17
C MET A 330 38.77 -31.75 -60.31
N LEU A 331 39.93 -31.09 -60.24
CA LEU A 331 40.99 -31.21 -61.25
C LEU A 331 41.93 -32.41 -61.03
N ARG A 332 41.99 -32.97 -59.82
CA ARG A 332 42.55 -34.30 -59.60
C ARG A 332 41.58 -35.33 -60.13
N GLU A 333 41.72 -35.67 -61.40
CA GLU A 333 41.06 -36.84 -61.99
C GLU A 333 41.27 -38.06 -61.07
N PRO A 334 40.25 -38.92 -60.88
CA PRO A 334 40.42 -40.14 -60.13
C PRO A 334 41.48 -40.96 -60.86
N GLU A 335 42.68 -41.07 -60.26
CA GLU A 335 43.62 -42.14 -60.62
C GLU A 335 42.83 -43.43 -60.47
N THR A 336 42.40 -43.97 -61.62
CA THR A 336 41.73 -45.24 -61.72
C THR A 336 42.63 -46.26 -61.03
N ILE A 337 42.15 -46.78 -59.91
CA ILE A 337 42.71 -47.95 -59.25
C ILE A 337 42.45 -49.14 -60.19
N GLU A 338 43.27 -49.22 -61.23
CA GLU A 338 43.46 -50.43 -62.00
C GLU A 338 44.29 -51.39 -61.13
N GLY A 339 43.65 -52.47 -60.69
CA GLY A 339 44.34 -53.70 -60.36
C GLY A 339 44.52 -53.97 -58.86
N SER A 340 43.58 -54.68 -58.27
CA SER A 340 43.92 -55.97 -57.67
C SER A 340 42.68 -56.85 -57.50
N VAL A 341 42.59 -57.77 -58.45
CA VAL A 341 41.82 -59.02 -58.40
C VAL A 341 42.42 -59.91 -57.32
N VAL A 342 41.63 -60.38 -56.36
CA VAL A 342 41.78 -61.69 -55.71
C VAL A 342 40.38 -62.16 -55.28
N GLU A 343 39.66 -62.87 -56.14
CA GLU A 343 39.59 -64.35 -56.15
C GLU A 343 39.02 -64.94 -54.83
N LYS A 344 37.69 -65.09 -54.76
CA LYS A 344 37.04 -66.02 -53.83
C LYS A 344 36.61 -67.25 -54.62
N LYS A 345 37.46 -68.28 -54.57
CA LYS A 345 37.12 -69.65 -54.98
C LYS A 345 36.23 -70.30 -53.92
N ALA A 346 35.25 -71.05 -54.40
CA ALA A 346 34.45 -72.01 -53.67
C ALA A 346 35.16 -73.37 -53.58
N GLU A 347 34.64 -74.21 -52.67
CA GLU A 347 35.08 -75.55 -52.20
C GLU A 347 36.09 -75.57 -51.05
#